data_AF-A0A0S4TVJ9-F1
#
_entry.id   AF-A0A0S4TVJ9-F1
#
_cell.length_a   1.000
_cell.length_b   1.000
_cell.length_c   1.000
_cell.angle_alpha   90.00
_cell.angle_beta   90.00
_cell.angle_gamma   90.00
#
_symmetry.space_group_name_H-M   'P 1'
#
loop_
_entity.id
_entity.type
_entity.pdbx_description
1 polymer ?
#
loop_
_entity_poly.entity_id
_entity_poly.type
_entity_poly.pdbx_seq_one_letter_code
_entity_poly.pdbx_strand_id
1 'polypeptide(L)'
;MRPRSLPRFTRAQRGQAATEMVVATAFLLPLFLSIVYVARYIDIKQTTVQASRYVAFERATDPSSKRKDSDLANEVRTRFFASGNRFNGNIDSVAFVAGTPSTDEDNSFWSDQSGKRLLNSFTDVNVFTANRSAPGKISGIVSKSTAALFGLNTKGFVIGNVEATLQNVDGFDPLAAIDMRIGATTAILGDTWGANGAGQVRTRIRKTVPASYLGSALNTFAWFLTPFESAFSDYDFGCINPDVVPKDRLQPYKANGYCSD
;
A
#
# COMPACT_ATOMS: atom_id res chain seq x y z
N MET A 1 -65.71 -8.58 66.94
CA MET A 1 -65.42 -8.56 65.49
C MET A 1 -64.28 -9.53 65.20
N ARG A 2 -64.50 -10.58 64.39
CA ARG A 2 -63.45 -11.54 64.00
C ARG A 2 -62.83 -11.12 62.66
N PRO A 3 -61.51 -11.16 62.48
CA PRO A 3 -60.88 -10.84 61.20
C PRO A 3 -61.14 -11.99 60.21
N ARG A 4 -61.59 -11.65 58.99
CA ARG A 4 -61.65 -12.56 57.85
C ARG A 4 -60.23 -12.73 57.31
N SER A 5 -59.64 -13.92 57.46
CA SER A 5 -58.45 -14.32 56.72
C SER A 5 -58.87 -14.74 55.31
N LEU A 6 -58.40 -14.01 54.29
CA LEU A 6 -58.53 -14.43 52.89
C LEU A 6 -57.41 -15.43 52.58
N PRO A 7 -57.71 -16.55 51.89
CA PRO A 7 -56.67 -17.50 51.49
C PRO A 7 -55.76 -16.86 50.45
N ARG A 8 -54.45 -16.80 50.74
CA ARG A 8 -53.42 -16.45 49.75
C ARG A 8 -53.26 -17.64 48.81
N PHE A 9 -53.77 -17.52 47.59
CA PHE A 9 -53.39 -18.43 46.51
C PHE A 9 -51.92 -18.17 46.17
N THR A 10 -51.05 -19.10 46.55
CA THR A 10 -49.68 -19.17 46.02
C THR A 10 -49.78 -19.58 44.55
N ARG A 11 -49.74 -18.59 43.67
CA ARG A 11 -49.67 -18.83 42.22
C ARG A 11 -48.33 -19.52 41.95
N ALA A 12 -48.35 -20.80 41.61
CA ALA A 12 -47.16 -21.54 41.21
C ALA A 12 -46.54 -20.82 40.00
N GLN A 13 -45.41 -20.15 40.24
CA GLN A 13 -44.70 -19.40 39.22
C GLN A 13 -44.09 -20.43 38.26
N ARG A 14 -44.71 -20.60 37.09
CA ARG A 14 -44.19 -21.46 36.03
C ARG A 14 -42.92 -20.81 35.49
N GLY A 15 -41.87 -21.59 35.26
CA GLY A 15 -40.51 -21.16 34.91
C GLY A 15 -40.33 -20.46 33.56
N GLN A 16 -41.28 -19.60 33.17
CA GLN A 16 -41.30 -18.84 31.92
C GLN A 16 -40.02 -18.00 31.72
N ALA A 17 -39.54 -17.34 32.77
CA ALA A 17 -38.30 -16.56 32.69
C ALA A 17 -37.07 -17.44 32.38
N ALA A 18 -37.03 -18.67 32.91
CA ALA A 18 -35.95 -19.61 32.62
C ALA A 18 -36.01 -20.10 31.17
N THR A 19 -37.22 -20.39 30.66
CA THR A 19 -37.39 -20.78 29.25
C THR A 19 -37.06 -19.64 28.29
N GLU A 20 -37.47 -18.41 28.59
CA GLU A 20 -37.14 -17.22 27.79
C GLU A 20 -35.64 -16.94 27.80
N MET A 21 -34.97 -17.09 28.94
CA MET A 21 -33.52 -16.95 29.01
C MET A 21 -32.78 -18.03 28.24
N VAL A 22 -33.23 -19.29 28.28
CA VAL A 22 -32.64 -20.38 27.49
C VAL A 22 -32.81 -20.11 26.00
N VAL A 23 -34.00 -19.68 25.57
CA VAL A 23 -34.26 -19.33 24.17
C VAL A 23 -33.39 -18.14 23.74
N ALA A 24 -33.35 -17.06 24.53
CA ALA A 24 -32.51 -15.91 24.23
C ALA A 24 -31.03 -16.29 24.14
N THR A 25 -30.53 -17.10 25.07
CA THR A 25 -29.14 -17.56 25.10
C THR A 25 -28.82 -18.46 23.90
N ALA A 26 -29.76 -19.32 23.48
CA ALA A 26 -29.61 -20.16 22.30
C ALA A 26 -29.40 -19.36 21.00
N PHE A 27 -29.92 -18.12 20.93
CA PHE A 27 -29.68 -17.21 19.80
C PHE A 27 -28.48 -16.28 20.01
N LEU A 28 -28.26 -15.77 21.23
CA LEU A 28 -27.20 -14.80 21.50
C LEU A 28 -25.80 -15.42 21.50
N LEU A 29 -25.64 -16.66 21.98
CA LEU A 29 -24.36 -17.36 21.97
C LEU A 29 -23.78 -17.55 20.56
N PRO A 30 -24.50 -18.18 19.59
CA PRO A 30 -23.96 -18.34 18.25
C PRO A 30 -23.72 -17.00 17.56
N LEU A 31 -24.52 -15.97 17.84
CA LEU A 31 -24.29 -14.62 17.32
C LEU A 31 -22.96 -14.04 17.83
N PHE A 32 -22.68 -14.16 19.12
CA PHE A 32 -21.43 -13.68 19.70
C PHE A 32 -20.21 -14.43 19.16
N LEU A 33 -20.29 -15.76 19.03
CA LEU A 33 -19.24 -16.56 18.42
C LEU A 33 -19.02 -16.21 16.94
N SER A 34 -20.09 -15.91 16.21
CA SER A 34 -20.01 -15.48 14.81
C SER A 34 -19.20 -14.19 14.66
N ILE A 35 -19.34 -13.23 15.58
CA ILE A 35 -18.57 -11.97 15.55
C ILE A 35 -17.07 -12.25 15.70
N VAL A 36 -16.68 -13.09 16.66
CA VAL A 36 -15.27 -13.47 16.86
C VAL A 36 -14.71 -14.16 15.62
N TYR A 37 -15.51 -15.01 14.99
CA TYR A 37 -15.12 -15.72 13.79
C TYR A 37 -14.93 -14.78 12.59
N VAL A 38 -15.84 -13.83 12.38
CA VAL A 38 -15.72 -12.78 11.35
C VAL A 38 -14.48 -11.91 11.57
N ALA A 39 -14.10 -11.64 12.83
CA ALA A 39 -12.90 -10.86 13.13
C ALA A 39 -11.62 -11.49 12.56
N ARG A 40 -11.54 -12.83 12.50
CA ARG A 40 -10.39 -13.56 11.89
C ARG A 40 -10.25 -13.24 10.41
N TYR A 41 -11.35 -13.23 9.66
CA TYR A 41 -11.34 -12.86 8.23
C TYR A 41 -11.06 -11.38 8.01
N ILE A 42 -11.57 -10.51 8.88
CA ILE A 42 -11.29 -9.08 8.82
C ILE A 42 -9.78 -8.83 8.99
N ASP A 43 -9.13 -9.52 9.92
CA ASP A 43 -7.70 -9.37 10.16
C ASP A 43 -6.85 -9.82 8.96
N ILE A 44 -7.18 -10.98 8.36
CA ILE A 44 -6.56 -11.43 7.10
C ILE A 44 -6.76 -10.38 6.00
N LYS A 45 -7.99 -9.86 5.85
CA LYS A 45 -8.30 -8.82 4.87
C LYS A 45 -7.50 -7.54 5.08
N GLN A 46 -7.36 -7.07 6.32
CA GLN A 46 -6.55 -5.88 6.62
C GLN A 46 -5.08 -6.13 6.29
N THR A 47 -4.56 -7.31 6.61
CA THR A 47 -3.19 -7.73 6.26
C THR A 47 -2.99 -7.74 4.75
N THR A 48 -3.93 -8.31 3.98
CA THR A 48 -3.91 -8.29 2.50
C THR A 48 -3.94 -6.85 1.96
N VAL A 49 -4.73 -5.95 2.56
CA VAL A 49 -4.78 -4.54 2.16
C VAL A 49 -3.43 -3.86 2.41
N GLN A 50 -2.84 -4.04 3.59
CA GLN A 50 -1.52 -3.48 3.91
C GLN A 50 -0.43 -4.02 2.97
N ALA A 51 -0.43 -5.33 2.73
CA ALA A 51 0.46 -5.97 1.77
C ALA A 51 0.30 -5.39 0.36
N SER A 52 -0.94 -5.14 -0.11
CA SER A 52 -1.17 -4.56 -1.44
C SER A 52 -0.61 -3.14 -1.58
N ARG A 53 -0.69 -2.34 -0.50
CA ARG A 53 -0.11 -0.99 -0.46
C ARG A 53 1.41 -1.04 -0.52
N TYR A 54 2.00 -1.96 0.25
CA TYR A 54 3.43 -2.21 0.23
C TYR A 54 3.90 -2.63 -1.16
N VAL A 55 3.24 -3.60 -1.81
CA VAL A 55 3.57 -4.05 -3.16
C VAL A 55 3.50 -2.92 -4.17
N ALA A 56 2.42 -2.12 -4.14
CA ALA A 56 2.28 -0.99 -5.05
C ALA A 56 3.38 0.06 -4.83
N PHE A 57 3.78 0.30 -3.58
CA PHE A 57 4.85 1.22 -3.24
C PHE A 57 6.22 0.72 -3.72
N GLU A 58 6.57 -0.52 -3.39
CA GLU A 58 7.82 -1.15 -3.84
C GLU A 58 7.95 -1.14 -5.36
N ARG A 59 6.87 -1.37 -6.10
CA ARG A 59 6.90 -1.32 -7.56
C ARG A 59 6.98 0.10 -8.12
N ALA A 60 6.52 1.09 -7.36
CA ALA A 60 6.63 2.50 -7.72
C ALA A 60 8.04 3.05 -7.47
N THR A 61 8.74 2.55 -6.45
CA THR A 61 10.12 2.93 -6.13
C THR A 61 11.16 2.08 -6.86
N ASP A 62 10.94 0.78 -6.97
CA ASP A 62 11.80 -0.20 -7.61
C ASP A 62 11.07 -0.97 -8.73
N PRO A 63 11.20 -0.53 -9.99
CA PRO A 63 10.52 -1.14 -11.11
C PRO A 63 10.89 -2.62 -11.29
N SER A 64 9.98 -3.40 -11.89
CA SER A 64 10.19 -4.83 -12.15
C SER A 64 11.39 -5.19 -13.01
N SER A 65 11.96 -4.21 -13.73
CA SER A 65 13.22 -4.36 -14.47
C SER A 65 14.45 -4.54 -13.57
N LYS A 66 14.38 -4.12 -12.30
CA LYS A 66 15.48 -4.18 -11.32
C LYS A 66 15.27 -5.32 -10.31
N ARG A 67 14.06 -5.45 -9.77
CA ARG A 67 13.69 -6.49 -8.80
C ARG A 67 12.56 -7.37 -9.31
N LYS A 68 12.77 -8.70 -9.26
CA LYS A 68 11.81 -9.68 -9.78
C LYS A 68 10.52 -9.69 -8.95
N ASP A 69 9.41 -10.03 -9.59
CA ASP A 69 8.10 -10.18 -8.94
C ASP A 69 8.09 -11.32 -7.91
N SER A 70 8.83 -12.40 -8.18
CA SER A 70 9.00 -13.53 -7.25
C SER A 70 9.60 -13.10 -5.91
N ASP A 71 10.60 -12.22 -5.95
CA ASP A 71 11.34 -11.81 -4.76
C ASP A 71 10.48 -10.89 -3.88
N LEU A 72 9.65 -10.06 -4.51
CA LEU A 72 8.65 -9.26 -3.79
C LEU A 72 7.52 -10.12 -3.25
N ALA A 73 7.04 -11.13 -3.99
CA ALA A 73 6.02 -12.04 -3.50
C ALA A 73 6.49 -12.79 -2.25
N ASN A 74 7.75 -13.22 -2.23
CA ASN A 74 8.38 -13.85 -1.08
C ASN A 74 8.50 -12.90 0.11
N GLU A 75 8.96 -11.68 -0.12
CA GLU A 75 9.05 -10.67 0.93
C GLU A 75 7.67 -10.34 1.53
N VAL A 76 6.62 -10.26 0.70
CA VAL A 76 5.25 -10.02 1.17
C VAL A 76 4.78 -11.15 2.09
N ARG A 77 4.99 -12.40 1.68
CA ARG A 77 4.65 -13.58 2.50
C ARG A 77 5.38 -13.54 3.83
N THR A 78 6.68 -13.26 3.80
CA THR A 78 7.53 -13.17 4.99
C THR A 78 7.12 -12.03 5.92
N ARG A 79 6.85 -10.83 5.40
CA ARG A 79 6.60 -9.63 6.22
C ARG A 79 5.19 -9.57 6.78
N PHE A 80 4.20 -9.99 6.01
CA PHE A 80 2.80 -9.78 6.36
C PHE A 80 2.09 -11.07 6.80
N PHE A 81 2.52 -12.24 6.31
CA PHE A 81 1.80 -13.49 6.53
C PHE A 81 2.54 -14.51 7.39
N ALA A 82 3.85 -14.38 7.60
CA ALA A 82 4.60 -15.20 8.54
C ALA A 82 4.55 -14.61 9.96
N SER A 83 4.53 -15.46 10.98
CA SER A 83 4.61 -14.99 12.36
C SER A 83 6.01 -14.43 12.67
N GLY A 84 6.07 -13.43 13.55
CA GLY A 84 7.35 -12.82 13.98
C GLY A 84 8.29 -13.79 14.71
N ASN A 85 7.75 -14.89 15.24
CA ASN A 85 8.52 -15.95 15.90
C ASN A 85 9.44 -16.70 14.92
N ARG A 86 9.09 -16.78 13.63
CA ARG A 86 9.92 -17.46 12.61
C ARG A 86 11.35 -16.92 12.54
N PHE A 87 11.51 -15.64 12.83
CA PHE A 87 12.80 -14.96 12.67
C PHE A 87 13.39 -14.48 14.00
N ASN A 88 12.89 -14.98 15.14
CA ASN A 88 13.26 -14.47 16.47
C ASN A 88 13.16 -12.93 16.56
N GLY A 89 12.20 -12.33 15.85
CA GLY A 89 12.04 -10.87 15.74
C GLY A 89 12.87 -10.16 14.67
N ASN A 90 13.76 -10.84 13.93
CA ASN A 90 14.64 -10.24 12.93
C ASN A 90 14.18 -10.51 11.49
N ILE A 91 13.32 -9.64 10.94
CA ILE A 91 12.87 -9.76 9.55
C ILE A 91 13.86 -9.06 8.60
N ASP A 92 14.69 -9.82 7.91
CA ASP A 92 15.62 -9.31 6.90
C ASP A 92 14.98 -9.25 5.50
N SER A 93 15.50 -8.39 4.62
CA SER A 93 15.00 -8.22 3.23
C SER A 93 15.20 -9.46 2.35
N VAL A 94 16.04 -10.40 2.76
CA VAL A 94 16.30 -11.69 2.08
C VAL A 94 15.54 -12.86 2.70
N ALA A 95 14.76 -12.60 3.76
CA ALA A 95 14.04 -13.64 4.47
C ALA A 95 12.97 -14.30 3.59
N PHE A 96 13.00 -15.63 3.53
CA PHE A 96 12.15 -16.43 2.65
C PHE A 96 11.31 -17.41 3.45
N VAL A 97 10.03 -17.48 3.10
CA VAL A 97 9.07 -18.48 3.58
C VAL A 97 8.52 -19.27 2.40
N ALA A 98 8.43 -20.59 2.56
CA ALA A 98 7.82 -21.48 1.58
C ALA A 98 7.11 -22.63 2.28
N GLY A 99 6.11 -23.16 1.59
CA GLY A 99 5.32 -24.29 2.06
C GLY A 99 4.44 -23.96 3.26
N THR A 100 4.09 -25.01 4.00
CA THR A 100 3.26 -24.95 5.19
C THR A 100 4.07 -24.43 6.38
N PRO A 101 3.57 -23.43 7.15
CA PRO A 101 4.26 -22.91 8.33
C PRO A 101 4.59 -24.04 9.34
N SER A 102 5.67 -23.95 10.10
CA SER A 102 5.82 -24.84 11.27
C SER A 102 4.87 -24.41 12.41
N THR A 103 4.77 -25.17 13.50
CA THR A 103 3.92 -24.80 14.65
C THR A 103 4.33 -23.48 15.29
N ASP A 104 5.62 -23.15 15.26
CA ASP A 104 6.17 -21.94 15.87
C ASP A 104 6.03 -20.70 14.97
N GLU A 105 5.71 -20.91 13.69
CA GLU A 105 5.61 -19.90 12.64
C GLU A 105 4.17 -19.49 12.33
N ASP A 106 3.24 -20.10 13.05
CA ASP A 106 1.81 -19.98 12.82
C ASP A 106 1.24 -18.73 13.48
N ASN A 107 0.32 -18.07 12.79
CA ASN A 107 -0.53 -17.08 13.42
C ASN A 107 -1.71 -17.80 14.05
N SER A 108 -1.65 -18.04 15.36
CA SER A 108 -2.71 -18.74 16.10
C SER A 108 -4.10 -18.12 15.90
N PHE A 109 -4.18 -16.81 15.61
CA PHE A 109 -5.45 -16.14 15.32
C PHE A 109 -6.09 -16.55 13.98
N TRP A 110 -5.29 -17.05 13.03
CA TRP A 110 -5.72 -17.50 11.71
C TRP A 110 -5.92 -19.02 11.65
N SER A 111 -6.35 -19.61 12.75
CA SER A 111 -6.85 -20.99 12.82
C SER A 111 -8.37 -20.99 12.89
N ASP A 112 -9.02 -22.13 12.61
CA ASP A 112 -10.45 -22.36 12.84
C ASP A 112 -10.71 -22.81 14.29
N GLN A 113 -11.94 -23.19 14.61
CA GLN A 113 -12.31 -23.72 15.93
C GLN A 113 -11.70 -25.10 16.24
N SER A 114 -11.28 -25.83 15.21
CA SER A 114 -10.65 -27.15 15.29
C SER A 114 -9.11 -27.03 15.38
N GLY A 115 -8.56 -25.81 15.31
CA GLY A 115 -7.12 -25.54 15.26
C GLY A 115 -6.50 -25.74 13.86
N LYS A 116 -7.30 -25.99 12.83
CA LYS A 116 -6.85 -26.08 11.44
C LYS A 116 -6.65 -24.67 10.89
N ARG A 117 -5.57 -24.47 10.14
CA ARG A 117 -5.21 -23.14 9.63
C ARG A 117 -6.15 -22.69 8.52
N LEU A 118 -6.51 -21.41 8.55
CA LEU A 118 -7.23 -20.77 7.46
C LEU A 118 -6.31 -20.57 6.24
N LEU A 119 -5.02 -20.32 6.46
CA LEU A 119 -4.00 -20.27 5.41
C LEU A 119 -3.09 -21.50 5.53
N ASN A 120 -3.20 -22.44 4.58
CA ASN A 120 -2.48 -23.72 4.69
C ASN A 120 -1.00 -23.59 4.32
N SER A 121 -0.69 -22.79 3.30
CA SER A 121 0.66 -22.55 2.84
C SER A 121 0.90 -21.07 2.57
N PHE A 122 2.14 -20.62 2.76
CA PHE A 122 2.54 -19.27 2.34
C PHE A 122 2.37 -19.06 0.83
N THR A 123 2.37 -20.14 0.04
CA THR A 123 2.12 -20.10 -1.40
C THR A 123 0.67 -19.81 -1.76
N ASP A 124 -0.27 -19.96 -0.82
CA ASP A 124 -1.69 -19.63 -1.01
C ASP A 124 -1.91 -18.10 -1.06
N VAL A 125 -0.86 -17.33 -0.72
CA VAL A 125 -0.77 -15.90 -0.94
C VAL A 125 -0.08 -15.63 -2.28
N ASN A 126 -0.85 -15.09 -3.22
CA ASN A 126 -0.39 -14.67 -4.53
C ASN A 126 -0.20 -13.15 -4.57
N VAL A 127 0.84 -12.71 -5.26
CA VAL A 127 1.15 -11.30 -5.47
C VAL A 127 1.28 -11.05 -6.97
N PHE A 128 0.54 -10.07 -7.46
CA PHE A 128 0.54 -9.69 -8.87
C PHE A 128 0.84 -8.20 -8.98
N THR A 129 1.69 -7.85 -9.95
CA THR A 129 2.03 -6.45 -10.22
C THR A 129 1.75 -6.09 -11.66
N ALA A 130 1.35 -4.85 -11.92
CA ALA A 130 1.10 -4.38 -13.27
C ALA A 130 1.45 -2.90 -13.41
N ASN A 131 2.06 -2.55 -14.54
CA ASN A 131 2.29 -1.16 -14.94
C ASN A 131 1.34 -0.83 -16.09
N ARG A 132 0.50 0.19 -15.89
CA ARG A 132 -0.51 0.62 -16.86
C ARG A 132 -0.42 2.13 -17.09
N SER A 133 -1.15 2.60 -18.08
CA SER A 133 -1.45 4.03 -18.19
C SER A 133 -2.51 4.41 -17.17
N ALA A 134 -2.46 5.65 -16.68
CA ALA A 134 -3.42 6.16 -15.73
C ALA A 134 -4.86 6.05 -16.30
N PRO A 135 -5.84 5.54 -15.54
CA PRO A 135 -7.20 5.40 -16.04
C PRO A 135 -8.00 6.72 -16.00
N GLY A 136 -9.04 6.82 -16.84
CA GLY A 136 -10.07 7.86 -16.75
C GLY A 136 -9.54 9.30 -16.86
N LYS A 137 -10.09 10.22 -16.06
CA LYS A 137 -9.76 11.65 -16.08
C LYS A 137 -8.29 11.95 -15.75
N ILE A 138 -7.60 11.04 -15.05
CA ILE A 138 -6.17 11.18 -14.71
C ILE A 138 -5.31 11.08 -15.98
N SER A 139 -5.72 10.27 -16.96
CA SER A 139 -5.05 10.22 -18.28
C SER A 139 -5.07 11.55 -19.03
N GLY A 140 -6.11 12.37 -18.79
CA GLY A 140 -6.24 13.70 -19.37
C GLY A 140 -5.29 14.72 -18.73
N ILE A 141 -4.98 14.57 -17.44
CA ILE A 141 -3.98 15.40 -16.74
C ILE A 141 -2.57 15.00 -17.18
N VAL A 142 -2.30 13.70 -17.27
CA VAL A 142 -1.07 13.14 -17.84
C VAL A 142 -1.25 12.90 -19.35
N SER A 143 -1.81 13.91 -20.03
CA SER A 143 -1.95 13.90 -21.48
C SER A 143 -0.58 13.74 -22.16
N LYS A 144 -0.57 13.26 -23.41
CA LYS A 144 0.69 13.14 -24.17
C LYS A 144 1.45 14.46 -24.28
N SER A 145 0.77 15.61 -24.33
CA SER A 145 1.40 16.93 -24.42
C SER A 145 2.04 17.36 -23.10
N THR A 146 1.33 17.24 -21.98
CA THR A 146 1.90 17.51 -20.64
C THR A 146 3.03 16.55 -20.31
N ALA A 147 2.87 15.26 -20.64
CA ALA A 147 3.91 14.26 -20.48
C ALA A 147 5.13 14.52 -21.37
N ALA A 148 4.96 15.01 -22.60
CA ALA A 148 6.08 15.37 -23.47
C ALA A 148 6.84 16.62 -22.99
N LEU A 149 6.10 17.62 -22.49
CA LEU A 149 6.65 18.87 -21.95
C LEU A 149 7.48 18.61 -20.68
N PHE A 150 6.90 17.88 -19.73
CA PHE A 150 7.52 17.61 -18.42
C PHE A 150 8.24 16.26 -18.34
N GLY A 151 8.35 15.50 -19.44
CA GLY A 151 8.99 14.18 -19.44
C GLY A 151 8.38 13.21 -18.42
N LEU A 152 7.05 13.13 -18.37
CA LEU A 152 6.31 12.31 -17.40
C LEU A 152 6.19 10.87 -17.89
N ASN A 153 6.21 9.93 -16.95
CA ASN A 153 5.98 8.52 -17.27
C ASN A 153 4.48 8.26 -17.50
N THR A 154 4.09 8.10 -18.77
CA THR A 154 2.71 7.79 -19.19
C THR A 154 2.27 6.36 -18.86
N LYS A 155 3.19 5.50 -18.41
CA LYS A 155 2.96 4.15 -17.89
C LYS A 155 3.33 4.04 -16.40
N GLY A 156 3.41 5.16 -15.69
CA GLY A 156 3.76 5.22 -14.27
C GLY A 156 2.63 4.77 -13.32
N PHE A 157 1.50 4.27 -13.82
CA PHE A 157 0.42 3.78 -12.98
C PHE A 157 0.72 2.33 -12.57
N VAL A 158 1.24 2.19 -11.37
CA VAL A 158 1.66 0.93 -10.77
C VAL A 158 0.52 0.35 -9.96
N ILE A 159 0.21 -0.92 -10.18
CA ILE A 159 -0.85 -1.65 -9.46
C ILE A 159 -0.19 -2.81 -8.72
N GLY A 160 -0.42 -2.88 -7.41
CA GLY A 160 -0.10 -4.02 -6.58
C GLY A 160 -1.38 -4.74 -6.17
N ASN A 161 -1.49 -6.02 -6.51
CA ASN A 161 -2.58 -6.89 -6.10
C ASN A 161 -2.02 -8.03 -5.23
N VAL A 162 -2.69 -8.29 -4.12
CA VAL A 162 -2.38 -9.41 -3.23
C VAL A 162 -3.66 -10.19 -2.99
N GLU A 163 -3.58 -11.51 -3.10
CA GLU A 163 -4.70 -12.41 -2.92
C GLU A 163 -4.29 -13.55 -1.97
N ALA A 164 -5.06 -13.75 -0.91
CA ALA A 164 -4.92 -14.88 0.01
C ALA A 164 -6.07 -15.86 -0.22
N THR A 165 -5.73 -17.11 -0.53
CA THR A 165 -6.70 -18.20 -0.68
C THR A 165 -6.83 -18.94 0.65
N LEU A 166 -8.06 -19.03 1.17
CA LEU A 166 -8.33 -19.64 2.46
C LEU A 166 -8.88 -21.04 2.32
N GLN A 167 -8.54 -21.89 3.29
CA GLN A 167 -9.11 -23.22 3.43
C GLN A 167 -10.58 -23.16 3.85
N ASN A 168 -11.35 -24.13 3.37
CA ASN A 168 -12.72 -24.34 3.85
C ASN A 168 -12.69 -24.81 5.32
N VAL A 169 -13.71 -24.38 6.06
CA VAL A 169 -13.84 -24.70 7.47
C VAL A 169 -14.83 -25.83 7.65
N ASP A 170 -14.33 -26.91 8.25
CA ASP A 170 -15.11 -28.11 8.52
C ASP A 170 -16.01 -27.89 9.75
N GLY A 171 -17.21 -28.48 9.74
CA GLY A 171 -18.16 -28.39 10.85
C GLY A 171 -19.10 -27.18 10.84
N PHE A 172 -19.09 -26.38 9.76
CA PHE A 172 -20.09 -25.34 9.53
C PHE A 172 -20.50 -25.34 8.05
N ASP A 173 -21.64 -25.99 7.74
CA ASP A 173 -22.12 -26.22 6.37
C ASP A 173 -22.07 -25.00 5.45
N PRO A 174 -22.42 -23.76 5.90
CA PRO A 174 -22.32 -22.59 5.04
C PRO A 174 -20.90 -22.29 4.55
N LEU A 175 -19.85 -22.68 5.28
CA LEU A 175 -18.45 -22.37 4.99
C LEU A 175 -17.64 -23.59 4.50
N ALA A 176 -18.28 -24.76 4.38
CA ALA A 176 -17.61 -26.01 4.04
C ALA A 176 -17.12 -26.09 2.58
N ALA A 177 -17.62 -25.22 1.68
CA ALA A 177 -17.31 -25.26 0.24
C ALA A 177 -17.33 -23.87 -0.42
N ILE A 178 -16.87 -22.83 0.28
CA ILE A 178 -16.86 -21.46 -0.26
C ILE A 178 -15.62 -21.19 -1.12
N ASP A 179 -14.50 -21.87 -0.87
CA ASP A 179 -13.20 -21.59 -1.50
C ASP A 179 -12.85 -20.10 -1.45
N MET A 180 -12.88 -19.54 -0.23
CA MET A 180 -12.82 -18.10 -0.04
C MET A 180 -11.47 -17.52 -0.48
N ARG A 181 -11.52 -16.49 -1.34
CA ARG A 181 -10.35 -15.72 -1.79
C ARG A 181 -10.49 -14.28 -1.34
N ILE A 182 -9.51 -13.80 -0.58
CA ILE A 182 -9.46 -12.42 -0.09
C ILE A 182 -8.42 -11.67 -0.90
N GLY A 183 -8.89 -10.78 -1.77
CA GLY A 183 -8.04 -9.93 -2.61
C GLY A 183 -8.04 -8.47 -2.18
N ALA A 184 -6.89 -7.81 -2.31
CA ALA A 184 -6.77 -6.36 -2.22
C ALA A 184 -5.93 -5.81 -3.38
N THR A 185 -6.36 -4.67 -3.91
CA THR A 185 -5.69 -3.98 -5.01
C THR A 185 -5.42 -2.55 -4.61
N THR A 186 -4.15 -2.14 -4.67
CA THR A 186 -3.73 -0.75 -4.50
C THR A 186 -3.08 -0.27 -5.79
N ALA A 187 -3.38 0.97 -6.18
CA ALA A 187 -2.73 1.60 -7.31
C ALA A 187 -2.04 2.89 -6.87
N ILE A 188 -0.82 3.09 -7.35
CA ILE A 188 0.00 4.26 -7.10
C ILE A 188 0.44 4.82 -8.44
N LEU A 189 0.29 6.13 -8.62
CA LEU A 189 0.83 6.82 -9.76
C LEU A 189 2.26 7.26 -9.44
N GLY A 190 3.24 6.45 -9.84
CA GLY A 190 4.66 6.75 -9.71
C GLY A 190 5.13 7.77 -10.75
N ASP A 191 6.14 8.55 -10.39
CA ASP A 191 6.90 9.44 -11.30
C ASP A 191 6.08 10.55 -12.00
N THR A 192 5.24 11.27 -11.25
CA THR A 192 4.48 12.40 -11.80
C THR A 192 5.19 13.74 -11.69
N TRP A 193 6.05 13.94 -10.69
CA TRP A 193 6.74 15.22 -10.47
C TRP A 193 8.15 15.09 -9.85
N GLY A 194 8.45 13.99 -9.15
CA GLY A 194 9.79 13.73 -8.60
C GLY A 194 10.81 13.45 -9.70
N ALA A 195 11.98 14.08 -9.64
CA ALA A 195 13.08 13.78 -10.53
C ALA A 195 14.02 12.76 -9.89
N ASN A 196 14.46 11.78 -10.67
CA ASN A 196 15.40 10.72 -10.31
C ASN A 196 16.86 11.20 -10.33
N GLY A 197 17.08 12.52 -10.21
CA GLY A 197 18.40 13.16 -10.20
C GLY A 197 18.50 14.45 -11.02
N ALA A 198 19.61 15.17 -10.80
CA ALA A 198 19.93 16.45 -11.43
C ALA A 198 19.81 16.46 -12.96
N GLY A 199 20.23 15.38 -13.62
CA GLY A 199 20.11 15.25 -15.08
C GLY A 199 18.65 15.25 -15.56
N GLN A 200 17.76 14.55 -14.86
CA GLN A 200 16.34 14.52 -15.22
C GLN A 200 15.65 15.85 -14.91
N VAL A 201 15.99 16.50 -13.78
CA VAL A 201 15.54 17.88 -13.47
C VAL A 201 15.93 18.81 -14.62
N ARG A 202 17.20 18.75 -15.04
CA ARG A 202 17.71 19.58 -16.12
C ARG A 202 16.96 19.36 -17.43
N THR A 203 16.75 18.11 -17.85
CA THR A 203 16.01 17.81 -19.09
C THR A 203 14.55 18.28 -19.02
N ARG A 204 13.90 18.14 -17.86
CA ARG A 204 12.51 18.60 -17.67
C ARG A 204 12.40 20.12 -17.72
N ILE A 205 13.24 20.83 -16.95
CA ILE A 205 13.21 22.30 -16.86
C ILE A 205 13.67 22.96 -18.17
N ARG A 206 14.63 22.37 -18.89
CA ARG A 206 15.09 22.91 -20.19
C ARG A 206 13.93 23.10 -21.16
N LYS A 207 12.98 22.17 -21.20
CA LYS A 207 11.81 22.26 -22.10
C LYS A 207 10.84 23.37 -21.74
N THR A 208 10.84 23.86 -20.50
CA THR A 208 9.89 24.87 -20.00
C THR A 208 10.50 26.25 -19.87
N VAL A 209 11.82 26.39 -20.01
CA VAL A 209 12.54 27.66 -19.92
C VAL A 209 13.00 28.05 -21.33
N PRO A 210 12.30 28.96 -22.04
CA PRO A 210 12.66 29.38 -23.40
C PRO A 210 14.09 29.94 -23.48
N ALA A 211 14.55 30.59 -22.42
CA ALA A 211 15.92 31.10 -22.31
C ALA A 211 16.99 30.00 -22.45
N SER A 212 16.67 28.72 -22.19
CA SER A 212 17.60 27.61 -22.39
C SER A 212 17.84 27.22 -23.85
N TYR A 213 16.99 27.69 -24.78
CA TYR A 213 17.18 27.56 -26.22
C TYR A 213 17.76 28.83 -26.85
N LEU A 214 17.56 29.97 -26.19
CA LEU A 214 17.95 31.30 -26.66
C LEU A 214 19.15 31.88 -25.90
N GLY A 215 19.78 31.11 -25.01
CA GLY A 215 20.75 31.61 -24.02
C GLY A 215 21.85 32.47 -24.61
N SER A 216 22.53 31.98 -25.66
CA SER A 216 23.58 32.73 -26.35
C SER A 216 23.07 34.05 -26.96
N ALA A 217 21.87 34.05 -27.55
CA ALA A 217 21.28 35.27 -28.10
C ALA A 217 20.88 36.25 -26.99
N LEU A 218 20.23 35.77 -25.92
CA LEU A 218 19.82 36.60 -24.80
C LEU A 218 21.01 37.17 -24.03
N ASN A 219 22.08 36.39 -23.84
CA ASN A 219 23.32 36.86 -23.22
C ASN A 219 23.99 37.95 -24.07
N THR A 220 23.99 37.79 -25.40
CA THR A 220 24.53 38.81 -26.33
C THR A 220 23.77 40.13 -26.25
N PHE A 221 22.46 40.08 -26.00
CA PHE A 221 21.59 41.25 -25.89
C PHE A 221 21.23 41.60 -24.44
N ALA A 222 21.89 41.02 -23.44
CA ALA A 222 21.56 41.25 -22.03
C ALA A 222 21.64 42.75 -21.67
N TRP A 223 22.58 43.47 -22.29
CA TRP A 223 22.74 44.93 -22.16
C TRP A 223 21.48 45.74 -22.52
N PHE A 224 20.59 45.21 -23.37
CA PHE A 224 19.33 45.85 -23.72
C PHE A 224 18.25 45.62 -22.66
N LEU A 225 18.37 44.56 -21.86
CA LEU A 225 17.44 44.19 -20.79
C LEU A 225 17.82 44.79 -19.43
N THR A 226 19.09 45.11 -19.21
CA THR A 226 19.59 45.71 -17.96
C THR A 226 18.91 47.00 -17.50
N PRO A 227 18.37 47.89 -18.38
CA PRO A 227 17.65 49.08 -17.90
C PRO A 227 16.34 48.76 -17.18
N PHE A 228 15.79 47.56 -17.39
CA PHE A 228 14.52 47.14 -16.79
C PHE A 228 14.72 46.39 -15.47
N GLU A 229 15.83 45.69 -15.31
CA GLU A 229 16.22 44.99 -14.08
C GLU A 229 17.74 44.79 -14.08
N SER A 230 18.41 45.33 -13.06
CA SER A 230 19.87 45.24 -12.92
C SER A 230 20.37 43.81 -12.76
N ALA A 231 19.54 42.91 -12.20
CA ALA A 231 19.92 41.50 -12.03
C ALA A 231 20.24 40.78 -13.35
N PHE A 232 19.80 41.30 -14.50
CA PHE A 232 20.08 40.69 -15.81
C PHE A 232 21.52 40.89 -16.31
N SER A 233 22.30 41.82 -15.73
CA SER A 233 23.72 41.96 -16.10
C SER A 233 24.56 40.77 -15.65
N ASP A 234 24.15 40.16 -14.54
CA ASP A 234 24.89 39.10 -13.84
C ASP A 234 24.22 37.73 -14.06
N TYR A 235 23.17 37.67 -14.87
CA TYR A 235 22.37 36.46 -15.12
C TYR A 235 22.84 35.75 -16.40
N ASP A 236 23.19 34.47 -16.27
CA ASP A 236 23.51 33.63 -17.43
C ASP A 236 22.22 32.97 -17.96
N PHE A 237 21.66 33.57 -19.02
CA PHE A 237 20.44 33.08 -19.63
C PHE A 237 20.66 31.69 -20.23
N GLY A 238 19.88 30.73 -19.75
CA GLY A 238 19.92 29.35 -20.23
C GLY A 238 20.83 28.41 -19.45
N CYS A 239 21.61 28.91 -18.47
CA CYS A 239 22.25 28.02 -17.51
C CYS A 239 21.21 27.41 -16.55
N ILE A 240 21.23 26.09 -16.42
CA ILE A 240 20.33 25.35 -15.52
C ILE A 240 21.22 24.51 -14.60
N ASN A 241 21.34 24.98 -13.35
CA ASN A 241 22.07 24.27 -12.31
C ASN A 241 21.08 23.77 -11.23
N PRO A 242 20.67 22.50 -11.29
CA PRO A 242 19.71 21.94 -10.33
C PRO A 242 20.32 21.70 -8.94
N ASP A 243 21.64 21.65 -8.82
CA ASP A 243 22.37 21.31 -7.58
C ASP A 243 23.16 22.53 -7.07
N VAL A 244 22.47 23.64 -6.78
CA VAL A 244 23.10 24.79 -6.11
C VAL A 244 23.01 24.60 -4.60
N VAL A 245 24.14 24.27 -3.99
CA VAL A 245 24.29 24.20 -2.53
C VAL A 245 25.07 25.44 -2.06
N PRO A 246 24.68 26.11 -0.95
CA PRO A 246 25.45 27.21 -0.37
C PRO A 246 26.91 26.80 -0.14
N LYS A 247 27.84 27.70 -0.45
CA LYS A 247 29.30 27.45 -0.43
C LYS A 247 29.80 26.92 0.92
N ASP A 248 29.12 27.30 2.01
CA ASP A 248 29.43 26.89 3.39
C ASP A 248 29.13 25.40 3.68
N ARG A 249 28.54 24.66 2.72
CA ARG A 249 28.12 23.26 2.88
C ARG A 249 28.84 22.29 1.94
N LEU A 250 29.82 22.73 1.14
CA LEU A 250 30.51 21.90 0.16
C LEU A 250 31.83 21.32 0.72
N GLN A 251 31.90 19.99 0.85
CA GLN A 251 33.15 19.26 0.60
C GLN A 251 33.44 19.31 -0.92
N PRO A 252 34.71 19.20 -1.37
CA PRO A 252 35.05 19.36 -2.78
C PRO A 252 34.36 18.30 -3.65
N TYR A 253 33.24 18.68 -4.27
CA TYR A 253 32.50 17.89 -5.26
C TYR A 253 32.47 18.65 -6.59
N LYS A 254 32.73 17.97 -7.71
CA LYS A 254 32.61 18.55 -9.05
C LYS A 254 31.13 18.74 -9.38
N ALA A 255 30.64 19.98 -9.30
CA ALA A 255 29.31 20.32 -9.77
C ALA A 255 29.22 20.05 -11.29
N ASN A 256 28.34 19.15 -11.69
CA ASN A 256 28.06 18.85 -13.10
C ASN A 256 27.00 19.83 -13.64
N GLY A 257 27.35 21.11 -13.74
CA GLY A 257 26.57 22.13 -14.43
C GLY A 257 26.88 22.18 -15.93
N TYR A 258 25.96 22.71 -16.74
CA TYR A 258 26.25 23.17 -18.09
C TYR A 258 25.79 24.61 -18.16
N CYS A 259 26.75 25.49 -17.96
CA CYS A 259 26.64 26.83 -18.51
C CYS A 259 27.35 26.75 -19.87
N SER A 260 26.74 27.31 -20.90
CA SER A 260 27.46 27.56 -22.15
C SER A 260 28.58 28.54 -21.80
N ASP A 261 29.82 28.20 -22.14
CA ASP A 261 30.87 29.21 -22.25
C ASP A 261 30.45 30.31 -23.24
#